data_AF-A0AAV9I0I0-F1
#
_entry.id   AF-A0AAV9I0I0-F1
#
_cell.length_a   1.000
_cell.length_b   1.000
_cell.length_c   1.000
_cell.angle_alpha   90.00
_cell.angle_beta   90.00
_cell.angle_gamma   90.00
#
_symmetry.space_group_name_H-M   'P 1'
#
loop_
_entity.id
_entity.type
_entity.pdbx_description
1 polymer ?
#
loop_
_entity_poly.entity_id
_entity_poly.type
_entity_poly.pdbx_seq_one_letter_code
_entity_poly.pdbx_strand_id
1 'polypeptide(L)'
;MATPKRPADLAMPASTVPVELNDDLRVTVATLTQEPVLVEWSQNWGTKKSDTYYAVTFSNATRSYDPGRLFIASKYVDVFKSASQLVDDDSEYSFKVNDTFRYGQDAQGKNRFLVLHDPSNKIFQHRFASNKKIQYVTKVGDMVTGMAGGGKEEFKTVAGVITSKFGDELCKFY
;
A
#
# COMPACT_ATOMS: atom_id res chain seq x y z
N MET A 1 41.52 -31.33 10.72
CA MET A 1 40.27 -31.12 9.96
C MET A 1 39.61 -29.88 10.54
N ALA A 2 39.68 -28.74 9.84
CA ALA A 2 39.08 -27.49 10.27
C ALA A 2 37.80 -27.24 9.48
N THR A 3 36.67 -27.16 10.18
CA THR A 3 35.37 -26.81 9.60
C THR A 3 35.41 -25.35 9.12
N PRO A 4 35.07 -25.02 7.87
CA PRO A 4 35.00 -23.63 7.45
C PRO A 4 33.81 -22.96 8.15
N LYS A 5 34.12 -21.96 8.97
CA LYS A 5 33.16 -21.07 9.60
C LYS A 5 32.51 -20.25 8.49
N ARG A 6 31.19 -20.44 8.29
CA ARG A 6 30.38 -19.68 7.32
C ARG A 6 30.55 -18.18 7.60
N PRO A 7 30.94 -17.34 6.63
CA PRO A 7 31.10 -15.92 6.87
C PRO A 7 29.73 -15.32 7.17
N ALA A 8 29.56 -14.85 8.41
CA ALA A 8 28.47 -14.00 8.83
C ALA A 8 28.83 -12.57 8.48
N ASP A 9 28.72 -12.18 7.20
CA ASP A 9 28.57 -10.77 6.79
C ASP A 9 28.31 -10.63 5.28
N LEU A 10 27.14 -11.07 4.85
CA LEU A 10 26.52 -10.51 3.65
C LEU A 10 25.16 -10.00 4.10
N ALA A 11 25.16 -8.88 4.81
CA ALA A 11 23.96 -8.06 4.90
C ALA A 11 23.52 -7.81 3.45
N MET A 12 22.43 -8.46 3.04
CA MET A 12 21.80 -8.13 1.78
C MET A 12 21.57 -6.62 1.78
N PRO A 13 21.89 -5.89 0.70
CA PRO A 13 21.69 -4.45 0.70
C PRO A 13 20.26 -4.19 1.14
N ALA A 14 20.08 -3.38 2.19
CA ALA A 14 18.76 -2.98 2.65
C ALA A 14 18.01 -2.49 1.42
N SER A 15 17.05 -3.29 0.96
CA SER A 15 16.42 -3.03 -0.33
C SER A 15 15.81 -1.63 -0.26
N THR A 16 16.09 -0.82 -1.28
CA THR A 16 15.67 0.58 -1.38
C THR A 16 14.18 0.73 -1.64
N VAL A 17 13.43 -0.38 -1.58
CA VAL A 17 12.04 -0.49 -1.99
C VAL A 17 11.17 -0.63 -0.74
N PRO A 18 10.13 0.20 -0.57
CA PRO A 18 9.34 0.26 0.66
C PRO A 18 8.52 -1.01 0.95
N VAL A 19 8.19 -1.79 -0.08
CA VAL A 19 7.46 -3.07 0.04
C VAL A 19 7.90 -4.06 -1.03
N GLU A 20 8.13 -5.30 -0.62
CA GLU A 20 8.40 -6.45 -1.48
C GLU A 20 7.49 -7.65 -1.18
N LEU A 21 7.52 -8.64 -2.07
CA LEU A 21 6.83 -9.90 -1.88
C LEU A 21 7.33 -10.59 -0.60
N ASN A 22 6.42 -11.20 0.16
CA ASN A 22 6.64 -11.88 1.44
C ASN A 22 6.93 -10.99 2.66
N ASP A 23 6.98 -9.67 2.50
CA ASP A 23 7.05 -8.75 3.64
C ASP A 23 5.79 -8.90 4.52
N ASP A 24 5.95 -8.72 5.83
CA ASP A 24 4.87 -8.69 6.80
C ASP A 24 4.47 -7.25 7.09
N LEU A 25 3.24 -6.90 6.74
CA LEU A 25 2.68 -5.57 6.89
C LEU A 25 1.63 -5.55 8.00
N ARG A 26 1.41 -4.37 8.59
CA ARG A 26 0.37 -4.14 9.61
C ARG A 26 -0.51 -2.97 9.24
N VAL A 27 -1.82 -3.13 9.42
CA VAL A 27 -2.84 -2.11 9.15
C VAL A 27 -3.70 -1.93 10.39
N THR A 28 -3.85 -0.71 10.85
CA THR A 28 -4.73 -0.40 11.99
C THR A 28 -6.21 -0.60 11.62
N VAL A 29 -6.95 -1.35 12.42
CA VAL A 29 -8.36 -1.69 12.16
C VAL A 29 -9.24 -0.45 12.00
N ALA A 30 -8.97 0.60 12.79
CA ALA A 30 -9.71 1.87 12.73
C ALA A 30 -9.62 2.59 11.36
N THR A 31 -8.60 2.30 10.56
CA THR A 31 -8.48 2.87 9.20
C THR A 31 -9.41 2.17 8.20
N LEU A 32 -9.70 0.88 8.41
CA LEU A 32 -10.64 0.11 7.57
C LEU A 32 -12.10 0.53 7.78
N THR A 33 -12.39 1.25 8.88
CA THR A 33 -13.73 1.78 9.16
C THR A 33 -13.98 3.16 8.53
N GLN A 34 -12.99 3.75 7.83
CA GLN A 34 -13.15 5.03 7.16
C GLN A 34 -14.04 4.94 5.91
N GLU A 35 -14.56 6.09 5.46
CA GLU A 35 -15.44 6.15 4.29
C GLU A 35 -14.76 5.59 3.04
N PRO A 36 -15.39 4.60 2.37
CA PRO A 36 -14.81 4.01 1.19
C PRO A 36 -14.86 4.99 0.02
N VAL A 37 -13.85 4.93 -0.84
CA VAL A 37 -13.67 5.84 -1.96
C VAL A 37 -14.07 5.18 -3.28
N LEU A 38 -14.96 5.83 -4.02
CA LEU A 38 -15.31 5.41 -5.37
C LEU A 38 -14.14 5.68 -6.33
N VAL A 39 -13.68 4.64 -7.02
CA VAL A 39 -12.67 4.72 -8.07
C VAL A 39 -13.32 4.32 -9.39
N GLU A 40 -13.28 5.24 -10.35
CA GLU A 40 -13.82 5.04 -11.69
C GLU A 40 -12.69 4.94 -12.71
N TRP A 41 -12.77 3.94 -13.58
CA TRP A 41 -11.83 3.71 -14.67
C TRP A 41 -12.55 3.31 -15.95
N SER A 42 -11.78 3.21 -17.03
CA SER A 42 -12.26 2.69 -18.30
C SER A 42 -11.44 1.50 -18.72
N GLN A 43 -12.09 0.46 -19.24
CA GLN A 43 -11.47 -0.77 -19.70
C GLN A 43 -12.14 -1.21 -21.00
N ASN A 44 -11.40 -1.87 -21.90
CA ASN A 44 -11.88 -2.40 -23.19
C ASN A 44 -12.78 -1.42 -23.97
N TRP A 45 -12.19 -0.66 -24.89
CA TRP A 45 -12.94 0.20 -25.83
C TRP A 45 -13.87 1.21 -25.14
N GLY A 46 -13.47 1.75 -23.99
CA GLY A 46 -14.21 2.83 -23.34
C GLY A 46 -15.26 2.39 -22.32
N THR A 47 -15.40 1.09 -22.02
CA THR A 47 -16.38 0.62 -21.02
C THR A 47 -16.05 1.22 -19.66
N LYS A 48 -16.96 2.05 -19.14
CA LYS A 48 -16.81 2.66 -17.81
C LYS A 48 -17.04 1.59 -16.74
N LYS A 49 -16.10 1.49 -15.82
CA LYS A 49 -16.14 0.61 -14.66
C LYS A 49 -15.90 1.45 -13.42
N SER A 50 -16.50 1.02 -12.32
CA SER A 50 -16.36 1.69 -11.03
C SER A 50 -16.43 0.66 -9.93
N ASP A 51 -15.63 0.87 -8.90
CA ASP A 51 -15.66 0.06 -7.69
C ASP A 51 -15.25 0.91 -6.49
N THR A 52 -15.64 0.49 -5.30
CA THR A 52 -15.41 1.24 -4.08
C THR A 52 -14.26 0.62 -3.30
N TYR A 53 -13.32 1.46 -2.85
CA TYR A 53 -12.08 1.03 -2.21
C TYR A 53 -11.92 1.64 -0.83
N TYR A 54 -11.54 0.84 0.15
CA TYR A 54 -11.06 1.32 1.44
C TYR A 54 -9.59 1.69 1.30
N ALA A 55 -9.25 2.93 1.62
CA ALA A 55 -7.88 3.42 1.61
C ALA A 55 -7.35 3.40 3.04
N VAL A 56 -6.29 2.65 3.27
CA VAL A 56 -5.69 2.46 4.60
C VAL A 56 -4.18 2.63 4.54
N THR A 57 -3.60 3.06 5.66
CA THR A 57 -2.16 3.13 5.83
C THR A 57 -1.66 1.83 6.44
N PHE A 58 -0.51 1.34 5.99
CA PHE A 58 0.16 0.21 6.60
C PHE A 58 1.58 0.57 7.03
N SER A 59 2.08 -0.11 8.06
CA SER A 59 3.49 -0.12 8.41
C SER A 59 4.13 -1.44 7.96
N ASN A 60 5.41 -1.41 7.60
CA ASN A 60 6.17 -2.61 7.28
C ASN A 60 6.85 -3.10 8.57
N ALA A 61 6.47 -4.28 9.07
CA ALA A 61 7.05 -4.84 10.28
C ALA A 61 8.40 -5.52 10.01
N THR A 62 8.66 -5.89 8.75
CA THR A 62 9.91 -6.52 8.31
C THR A 62 11.00 -5.49 8.00
N ARG A 63 10.62 -4.26 7.62
CA ARG A 63 11.54 -3.21 7.15
C ARG A 63 11.25 -1.87 7.79
N SER A 64 12.28 -1.15 8.21
CA SER A 64 12.15 0.24 8.66
C SER A 64 12.01 1.18 7.46
N TYR A 65 10.76 1.41 7.04
CA TYR A 65 10.38 2.37 6.02
C TYR A 65 9.18 3.20 6.46
N ASP A 66 9.00 4.34 5.82
CA ASP A 66 7.79 5.14 5.96
C ASP A 66 6.55 4.29 5.67
N PRO A 67 5.44 4.54 6.40
CA PRO A 67 4.19 3.84 6.19
C PRO A 67 3.75 3.95 4.72
N GLY A 68 3.32 2.82 4.16
CA GLY A 68 2.78 2.75 2.82
C GLY A 68 1.25 2.82 2.80
N ARG A 69 0.68 2.80 1.60
CA ARG A 69 -0.77 2.86 1.40
C ARG A 69 -1.30 1.57 0.81
N LEU A 70 -2.41 1.08 1.33
CA LEU A 70 -3.13 -0.08 0.84
C LEU A 70 -4.56 0.32 0.46
N PHE A 71 -4.98 -0.11 -0.72
CA PHE A 71 -6.34 0.06 -1.21
C PHE A 71 -7.00 -1.31 -1.31
N ILE A 72 -8.15 -1.50 -0.66
CA ILE A 72 -8.88 -2.78 -0.68
C ILE A 72 -10.25 -2.53 -1.31
N ALA A 73 -10.54 -3.18 -2.44
CA ALA A 73 -11.86 -3.16 -3.03
C ALA A 73 -12.88 -3.72 -2.03
N SER A 74 -14.06 -3.11 -1.95
CA SER A 74 -15.07 -3.43 -0.93
C SER A 74 -15.44 -4.92 -0.90
N LYS A 75 -15.49 -5.56 -2.08
CA LYS A 75 -15.75 -6.99 -2.25
C LYS A 75 -14.64 -7.90 -1.73
N TYR A 76 -13.44 -7.36 -1.51
CA TYR A 76 -12.24 -8.09 -1.06
C TYR A 76 -11.90 -7.82 0.40
N VAL A 77 -12.71 -7.05 1.13
CA VAL A 77 -12.48 -6.77 2.56
C VAL A 77 -12.57 -8.04 3.40
N ASP A 78 -13.57 -8.89 3.17
CA ASP A 78 -13.71 -10.13 3.92
C ASP A 78 -12.57 -11.11 3.59
N VAL A 79 -12.16 -11.17 2.31
CA VAL A 79 -10.99 -11.94 1.87
C VAL A 79 -9.73 -11.46 2.58
N PHE A 80 -9.52 -10.14 2.65
CA PHE A 80 -8.40 -9.54 3.36
C PHE A 80 -8.42 -9.92 4.84
N LYS A 81 -9.57 -9.76 5.51
CA LYS A 81 -9.71 -10.10 6.94
C LYS A 81 -9.45 -11.57 7.21
N SER A 82 -9.96 -12.48 6.38
CA SER A 82 -9.72 -13.92 6.51
C SER A 82 -8.27 -14.32 6.23
N ALA A 83 -7.56 -13.57 5.38
CA ALA A 83 -6.14 -13.79 5.09
C ALA A 83 -5.19 -13.05 6.06
N SER A 84 -5.73 -12.24 6.98
CA SER A 84 -4.99 -11.46 7.96
C SER A 84 -5.16 -12.04 9.36
N GLN A 85 -4.21 -11.74 10.25
CA GLN A 85 -4.29 -12.07 11.66
C GLN A 85 -4.45 -10.79 12.48
N LEU A 86 -5.39 -10.78 13.43
CA LEU A 86 -5.47 -9.70 14.42
C LEU A 86 -4.29 -9.78 15.39
N VAL A 87 -3.65 -8.63 15.62
CA VAL A 87 -2.51 -8.45 16.53
C VAL A 87 -2.68 -7.15 17.31
N ASP A 88 -1.83 -6.95 18.32
CA ASP A 88 -1.83 -5.75 19.17
C ASP A 88 -3.21 -5.48 19.81
N ASP A 89 -3.68 -6.44 20.62
CA ASP A 89 -4.99 -6.40 21.28
C ASP A 89 -6.16 -6.13 20.32
N ASP A 90 -6.14 -6.80 19.17
CA ASP A 90 -7.13 -6.68 18.08
C ASP A 90 -7.24 -5.28 17.45
N SER A 91 -6.22 -4.43 17.64
CA SER A 91 -6.18 -3.08 17.08
C SER A 91 -5.54 -3.01 15.69
N GLU A 92 -4.79 -4.05 15.28
CA GLU A 92 -4.14 -4.15 13.98
C GLU A 92 -4.39 -5.49 13.26
N TYR A 93 -4.47 -5.44 11.94
CA TYR A 93 -4.36 -6.62 11.07
C TYR A 93 -2.92 -6.77 10.59
N SER A 94 -2.30 -7.92 10.84
CA SER A 94 -1.05 -8.33 10.23
C SER A 94 -1.31 -9.26 9.04
N PHE A 95 -0.64 -9.02 7.92
CA PHE A 95 -0.75 -9.85 6.72
C PHE A 95 0.57 -9.90 5.95
N LYS A 96 0.75 -10.98 5.19
CA LYS A 96 1.91 -11.16 4.32
C LYS A 96 1.59 -10.68 2.90
N VAL A 97 2.51 -9.92 2.31
CA VAL A 97 2.40 -9.52 0.90
C VAL A 97 2.59 -10.74 0.00
N ASN A 98 1.61 -10.99 -0.87
CA ASN A 98 1.61 -12.09 -1.81
C ASN A 98 1.18 -11.61 -3.23
N ASP A 99 1.05 -12.54 -4.16
CA ASP A 99 0.73 -12.31 -5.57
C ASP A 99 -0.72 -11.85 -5.86
N THR A 100 -1.59 -11.88 -4.84
CA THR A 100 -2.96 -11.36 -4.93
C THR A 100 -2.99 -9.84 -4.95
N PHE A 101 -1.98 -9.20 -4.36
CA PHE A 101 -1.82 -7.76 -4.40
C PHE A 101 -1.29 -7.30 -5.76
N ARG A 102 -1.75 -6.13 -6.17
CA ARG A 102 -1.12 -5.32 -7.22
C ARG A 102 -0.44 -4.14 -6.56
N TYR A 103 0.60 -3.60 -7.20
CA TYR A 103 1.25 -2.39 -6.70
C TYR A 103 1.26 -1.27 -7.74
N GLY A 104 1.18 -0.04 -7.24
CA GLY A 104 1.46 1.17 -7.99
C GLY A 104 2.65 1.91 -7.39
N GLN A 105 3.36 2.71 -8.19
CA GLN A 105 4.50 3.53 -7.76
C GLN A 105 4.65 4.75 -8.66
N ASP A 106 5.24 5.83 -8.15
CA ASP A 106 5.57 6.95 -9.02
C ASP A 106 6.75 6.62 -9.96
N ALA A 107 6.96 7.48 -10.97
CA ALA A 107 8.07 7.35 -11.91
C ALA A 107 9.47 7.33 -11.26
N GLN A 108 9.62 7.75 -10.00
CA GLN A 108 10.86 7.73 -9.23
C GLN A 108 10.95 6.50 -8.30
N GLY A 109 9.95 5.61 -8.32
CA GLY A 109 9.84 4.47 -7.40
C GLY A 109 9.53 4.87 -5.95
N LYS A 110 9.25 6.16 -5.70
CA LYS A 110 8.85 6.68 -4.40
C LYS A 110 7.32 6.57 -4.33
N ASN A 111 6.73 6.50 -3.14
CA ASN A 111 5.26 6.38 -3.00
C ASN A 111 4.63 5.07 -3.50
N ARG A 112 5.29 3.92 -3.29
CA ARG A 112 4.67 2.62 -3.60
C ARG A 112 3.43 2.39 -2.74
N PHE A 113 2.38 1.86 -3.36
CA PHE A 113 1.15 1.48 -2.68
C PHE A 113 0.65 0.13 -3.18
N LEU A 114 -0.13 -0.56 -2.35
CA LEU A 114 -0.75 -1.85 -2.63
C LEU A 114 -2.21 -1.68 -2.99
N VAL A 115 -2.72 -2.54 -3.85
CA VAL A 115 -4.12 -2.62 -4.23
C VAL A 115 -4.56 -4.07 -4.23
N LEU A 116 -5.59 -4.39 -3.44
CA LEU A 116 -6.27 -5.68 -3.44
C LEU A 116 -7.61 -5.52 -4.15
N HIS A 117 -7.75 -6.16 -5.31
CA HIS A 117 -8.93 -6.06 -6.16
C HIS A 117 -9.02 -7.24 -7.14
N ASP A 118 -10.10 -7.28 -7.93
CA ASP A 118 -10.25 -8.26 -8.99
C ASP A 118 -9.11 -8.12 -10.02
N PRO A 119 -8.30 -9.17 -10.22
CA PRO A 119 -7.12 -9.13 -11.09
C PRO A 119 -7.45 -8.97 -12.57
N SER A 120 -8.71 -9.15 -12.97
CA SER A 120 -9.18 -8.88 -14.35
C SER A 120 -9.34 -7.39 -14.63
N ASN A 121 -9.36 -6.53 -13.60
CA ASN A 121 -9.50 -5.09 -13.74
C ASN A 121 -8.16 -4.44 -14.09
N LYS A 122 -8.09 -3.83 -15.27
CA LYS A 122 -6.93 -3.07 -15.74
C LYS A 122 -7.05 -1.61 -15.33
N ILE A 123 -6.67 -1.31 -14.09
CA ILE A 123 -6.80 0.03 -13.52
C ILE A 123 -5.45 0.74 -13.58
N PHE A 124 -5.45 1.96 -14.11
CA PHE A 124 -4.27 2.81 -14.09
C PHE A 124 -3.98 3.36 -12.70
N GLN A 125 -2.70 3.37 -12.32
CA GLN A 125 -2.28 3.76 -10.98
C GLN A 125 -2.61 5.23 -10.63
N HIS A 126 -2.67 6.14 -11.61
CA HIS A 126 -3.07 7.54 -11.36
C HIS A 126 -4.49 7.66 -10.78
N ARG A 127 -5.35 6.66 -10.95
CA ARG A 127 -6.71 6.69 -10.39
C ARG A 127 -6.72 6.65 -8.87
N PHE A 128 -5.76 5.96 -8.28
CA PHE A 128 -5.54 5.92 -6.84
C PHE A 128 -4.77 7.14 -6.33
N ALA A 129 -4.08 7.84 -7.23
CA ALA A 129 -3.20 8.96 -6.89
C ALA A 129 -3.90 10.34 -7.07
N SER A 130 -4.85 10.44 -8.01
CA SER A 130 -5.50 11.69 -8.43
C SER A 130 -6.85 11.95 -7.77
N ASN A 131 -7.44 10.94 -7.11
CA ASN A 131 -8.76 11.08 -6.52
C ASN A 131 -8.70 11.96 -5.26
N LYS A 132 -9.43 13.08 -5.26
CA LYS A 132 -9.44 14.06 -4.16
C LYS A 132 -9.84 13.43 -2.81
N LYS A 133 -10.75 12.45 -2.81
CA LYS A 133 -11.14 11.71 -1.59
C LYS A 133 -10.00 10.83 -1.09
N ILE A 134 -9.26 10.18 -2.01
CA ILE A 134 -8.06 9.41 -1.64
C ILE A 134 -6.97 10.31 -1.08
N GLN A 135 -6.76 11.48 -1.67
CA GLN A 135 -5.80 12.46 -1.14
C GLN A 135 -6.20 12.97 0.24
N TYR A 136 -7.50 13.13 0.50
CA TYR A 136 -8.00 13.50 1.82
C TYR A 136 -7.76 12.38 2.84
N VAL A 137 -8.14 11.13 2.52
CA VAL A 137 -7.89 9.97 3.39
C VAL A 137 -6.40 9.78 3.64
N THR A 138 -5.57 9.95 2.61
CA THR A 138 -4.10 9.92 2.74
C THR A 138 -3.62 10.95 3.75
N LYS A 139 -4.07 12.20 3.66
CA LYS A 139 -3.70 13.26 4.63
C LYS A 139 -4.12 12.91 6.05
N VAL A 140 -5.34 12.39 6.24
CA VAL A 140 -5.81 12.00 7.57
C VAL A 140 -4.99 10.85 8.13
N GLY A 141 -4.71 9.83 7.32
CA GLY A 141 -3.86 8.70 7.69
C GLY A 141 -2.45 9.15 8.09
N ASP A 142 -1.79 9.94 7.25
CA ASP A 142 -0.45 10.49 7.51
C ASP A 142 -0.41 11.32 8.81
N MET A 143 -1.49 12.05 9.12
CA MET A 143 -1.58 12.86 10.34
C MET A 143 -1.66 11.97 11.59
N VAL A 144 -2.44 10.89 11.53
CA VAL A 144 -2.55 9.91 12.62
C VAL A 144 -1.22 9.21 12.84
N THR A 145 -0.54 8.78 11.78
CA THR A 145 0.77 8.11 11.90
C THR A 145 1.86 9.07 12.39
N GLY A 146 1.88 10.32 11.92
CA GLY A 146 2.84 11.35 12.37
C GLY A 146 2.63 11.84 13.81
N MET A 147 1.45 11.62 14.40
CA MET A 147 1.22 11.84 15.83
C MET A 147 1.72 10.67 16.70
N ALA A 148 1.79 9.45 16.16
CA ALA A 148 2.31 8.29 16.86
C ALA A 148 3.86 8.20 16.80
N GLY A 149 4.49 8.71 15.74
CA GLY A 149 5.94 8.85 15.62
C GLY A 149 6.33 10.31 15.50
N GLY A 150 6.72 10.94 16.63
CA GLY A 150 6.98 12.39 16.70
C GLY A 150 7.88 12.93 15.58
N GLY A 151 7.27 13.54 14.56
CA GLY A 151 7.97 14.18 13.45
C GLY A 151 7.00 15.00 12.61
N LYS A 152 6.97 16.32 12.82
CA LYS A 152 6.01 17.27 12.21
C LYS A 152 6.42 17.82 10.84
N GLU A 153 7.46 17.31 10.19
CA GLU A 153 8.17 18.06 9.14
C GLU A 153 7.99 17.55 7.69
N GLU A 154 7.23 16.48 7.39
CA GLU A 154 7.12 15.97 5.99
C GLU A 154 5.72 16.09 5.35
N PHE A 155 4.82 16.86 5.95
CA PHE A 155 3.40 16.90 5.55
C PHE A 155 3.08 17.75 4.30
N LYS A 156 4.05 18.48 3.73
CA LYS A 156 3.79 19.52 2.72
C LYS A 156 3.90 19.10 1.25
N THR A 157 4.41 17.92 0.91
CA THR A 157 4.82 17.63 -0.48
C THR A 157 3.93 16.61 -1.21
N VAL A 158 2.78 16.21 -0.65
CA VAL A 158 1.95 15.15 -1.27
C VAL A 158 0.90 15.70 -2.26
N ALA A 159 0.53 16.97 -2.21
CA ALA A 159 -0.60 17.48 -3.00
C ALA A 159 -0.25 17.91 -4.45
N GLY A 160 0.99 18.29 -4.74
CA GLY A 160 1.36 18.96 -6.00
C GLY A 160 1.97 18.08 -7.10
N VAL A 161 2.39 16.85 -6.79
CA VAL A 161 3.34 16.09 -7.64
C VAL A 161 2.76 14.79 -8.23
N ILE A 162 1.53 14.42 -7.90
CA ILE A 162 1.10 13.02 -8.00
C ILE A 162 0.42 12.63 -9.32
N THR A 163 -0.09 13.54 -10.15
CA THR A 163 -0.85 13.10 -11.35
C THR A 163 0.00 12.86 -12.59
N SER A 164 1.06 13.66 -12.82
CA SER A 164 1.90 13.57 -14.02
C SER A 164 2.94 12.43 -13.98
N LYS A 165 3.19 11.82 -12.81
CA LYS A 165 4.20 10.77 -12.62
C LYS A 165 3.67 9.34 -12.59
N PHE A 166 2.35 9.17 -12.72
CA PHE A 166 1.67 7.88 -12.54
C PHE A 166 1.01 7.46 -13.88
N GLY A 167 1.83 7.03 -14.85
CA GLY A 167 1.35 6.72 -16.21
C GLY A 167 0.77 5.32 -16.41
N ASP A 168 1.29 4.32 -15.68
CA ASP A 168 1.08 2.91 -16.04
C ASP A 168 -0.11 2.21 -15.36
N GLU A 169 -0.41 0.98 -15.79
CA GLU A 169 -1.33 0.08 -15.09
C GLU A 169 -0.70 -0.43 -13.78
N LEU A 170 -1.54 -0.91 -12.85
CA LEU A 170 -1.03 -1.58 -11.64
C LEU A 170 -0.27 -2.86 -12.00
N CYS A 171 0.88 -3.07 -11.35
CA CYS A 171 1.79 -4.19 -11.64
C CYS A 171 1.60 -5.38 -10.69
N LYS A 172 2.02 -6.57 -11.14
CA LYS A 172 2.21 -7.75 -10.26
C LYS A 172 3.60 -7.73 -9.65
N PHE A 173 3.74 -8.22 -8.43
CA PHE A 173 5.06 -8.59 -7.89
C PHE A 173 5.62 -9.77 -8.69
N TYR A 174 6.92 -9.72 -8.97
CA TYR A 174 7.71 -10.75 -9.64
C TYR A 174 8.73 -11.33 -8.67
#